data_AF-R2XT08-F1
#
_entry.id   AF-R2XT08-F1
#
_cell.length_a   1.000
_cell.length_b   1.000
_cell.length_c   1.000
_cell.angle_alpha   90.00
_cell.angle_beta   90.00
_cell.angle_gamma   90.00
#
_symmetry.space_group_name_H-M   'P 1'
#
loop_
_entity.id
_entity.type
_entity.pdbx_description
1 polymer ?
#
loop_
_entity_poly.entity_id
_entity_poly.type
_entity_poly.pdbx_seq_one_letter_code
_entity_poly.pdbx_strand_id
1 'polypeptide(L)'
;MLVIFGIVLLIIGGFGGYQLASIPKVKEMKRNRAIQERFDVQANEFTVVLEDTVEQTYILATKDQEYRIKFSDNSPIKVVFCEALETVG
;
A
#
# COMPACT_ATOMS: atom_id res chain seq x y z
N MET A 1 36.91 25.37 -1.20
CA MET A 1 35.58 25.64 -0.61
C MET A 1 34.44 24.98 -1.39
N LEU A 2 34.43 24.99 -2.73
CA LEU A 2 33.38 24.36 -3.57
C LEU A 2 33.33 22.82 -3.53
N VAL A 3 34.48 22.14 -3.46
CA VAL A 3 34.55 20.66 -3.49
C VAL A 3 33.89 20.01 -2.27
N ILE A 4 34.04 20.62 -1.09
CA ILE A 4 33.44 20.13 0.16
C ILE A 4 31.91 20.26 0.10
N PHE A 5 31.40 21.35 -0.47
CA PHE A 5 29.97 21.56 -0.66
C PHE A 5 29.35 20.53 -1.60
N GLY A 6 30.07 20.17 -2.68
CA GLY A 6 29.66 19.10 -3.60
C GLY A 6 29.56 17.73 -2.92
N ILE A 7 30.53 17.40 -2.05
CA ILE A 7 30.52 16.12 -1.31
C ILE A 7 29.38 16.06 -0.29
N VAL A 8 29.09 17.17 0.40
CA VAL A 8 27.99 17.25 1.38
C VAL A 8 26.63 17.07 0.70
N LEU A 9 26.41 17.68 -0.47
CA LEU A 9 25.17 17.49 -1.23
C LEU A 9 25.00 16.06 -1.76
N LEU A 10 26.11 15.38 -2.12
CA LEU A 10 26.09 14.00 -2.58
C LEU A 10 25.70 13.03 -1.44
N ILE A 11 26.20 13.27 -0.23
CA ILE A 11 25.82 12.48 0.95
C ILE A 11 24.34 12.70 1.31
N ILE A 12 23.86 13.94 1.33
CA ILE A 12 22.45 14.25 1.67
C ILE A 12 21.50 13.73 0.58
N GLY A 13 21.85 13.89 -0.71
CA GLY A 13 21.07 13.36 -1.84
C GLY A 13 21.03 11.84 -1.87
N GLY A 14 22.15 11.17 -1.57
CA GLY A 14 22.24 9.71 -1.49
C GLY A 14 21.44 9.12 -0.32
N PHE A 15 21.58 9.69 0.89
CA PHE A 15 20.83 9.23 2.07
C PHE A 15 19.34 9.60 2.03
N GLY A 16 19.00 10.78 1.51
CA GLY A 16 17.61 11.23 1.37
C GLY A 16 16.85 10.44 0.30
N GLY A 17 17.49 10.14 -0.84
CA GLY A 17 16.90 9.35 -1.91
C GLY A 17 16.61 7.90 -1.53
N TYR A 18 17.48 7.27 -0.74
CA TYR A 18 17.30 5.87 -0.30
C TYR A 18 16.11 5.70 0.64
N GLN A 19 15.85 6.68 1.51
CA GLN A 19 14.68 6.64 2.39
C GLN A 19 13.37 6.72 1.60
N LEU A 20 13.26 7.62 0.62
CA LEU A 20 12.04 7.81 -0.16
C LEU A 20 11.64 6.56 -0.96
N ALA A 21 12.61 5.79 -1.47
CA ALA A 21 12.36 4.53 -2.18
C ALA A 21 11.81 3.41 -1.27
N SER A 22 12.00 3.50 0.05
CA SER A 22 11.54 2.47 1.00
C SER A 22 10.12 2.70 1.54
N ILE A 23 9.64 3.95 1.52
CA ILE A 23 8.29 4.34 1.95
C ILE A 23 7.16 3.59 1.22
N PRO A 24 7.18 3.40 -0.13
CA PRO A 24 6.09 2.72 -0.82
C PRO A 24 5.93 1.26 -0.35
N LYS A 25 7.04 0.53 -0.17
CA LYS A 25 7.03 -0.86 0.31
C LYS A 25 6.46 -1.00 1.73
N VAL A 26 6.76 -0.05 2.62
CA VAL A 26 6.22 -0.07 3.99
C VAL A 26 4.71 0.16 4.00
N LYS A 27 4.20 1.03 3.11
CA LYS A 27 2.75 1.27 2.99
C LYS A 27 2.02 0.04 2.44
N GLU A 28 2.60 -0.67 1.47
CA GLU A 28 2.06 -1.94 0.97
C GLU A 28 2.03 -3.02 2.07
N MET A 29 3.12 -3.21 2.82
CA MET A 29 3.15 -4.18 3.92
C MET A 29 2.08 -3.89 4.98
N LYS A 30 1.89 -2.63 5.35
CA LYS A 30 0.84 -2.22 6.30
C LYS A 30 -0.57 -2.49 5.77
N ARG A 31 -0.81 -2.27 4.46
CA ARG A 31 -2.09 -2.58 3.81
C ARG A 31 -2.36 -4.08 3.77
N ASN A 32 -1.36 -4.89 3.39
CA ASN A 32 -1.48 -6.34 3.39
C ASN A 32 -1.82 -6.86 4.78
N ARG A 33 -1.16 -6.35 5.82
CA ARG A 33 -1.50 -6.69 7.20
C ARG A 33 -2.93 -6.31 7.57
N ALA A 34 -3.40 -5.14 7.16
CA ALA A 34 -4.78 -4.70 7.41
C ALA A 34 -5.82 -5.61 6.73
N ILE A 35 -5.52 -6.15 5.54
CA ILE A 35 -6.37 -7.13 4.87
C ILE A 35 -6.38 -8.45 5.64
N GLN A 36 -5.19 -8.97 5.99
CA GLN A 36 -5.06 -10.22 6.76
C GLN A 36 -5.84 -10.14 8.08
N GLU A 37 -5.72 -9.03 8.82
CA GLU A 37 -6.43 -8.83 10.08
C GLU A 37 -7.96 -8.69 9.89
N ARG A 38 -8.44 -8.19 8.74
CA ARG A 38 -9.87 -7.96 8.50
C ARG A 38 -10.61 -9.18 7.97
N PHE A 39 -9.95 -9.94 7.10
CA PHE A 39 -10.52 -11.07 6.37
C PHE A 39 -10.04 -12.43 6.89
N ASP A 40 -9.11 -12.45 7.85
CA ASP A 40 -8.51 -13.67 8.43
C ASP A 40 -7.89 -14.59 7.36
N VAL A 41 -7.23 -13.97 6.37
CA VAL A 41 -6.61 -14.63 5.21
C VAL A 41 -5.09 -14.53 5.27
N GLN A 42 -4.38 -15.47 4.63
CA GLN A 42 -2.93 -15.39 4.46
C GLN A 42 -2.55 -14.48 3.29
N ALA A 43 -1.31 -13.96 3.29
CA ALA A 43 -0.80 -13.03 2.26
C ALA A 43 -0.87 -13.57 0.80
N ASN A 44 -0.91 -14.88 0.65
CA ASN A 44 -0.96 -15.61 -0.63
C ASN A 44 -2.40 -15.98 -1.06
N GLU A 45 -3.40 -15.76 -0.20
CA GLU A 45 -4.80 -16.13 -0.46
C GLU A 45 -5.63 -14.98 -1.04
N PHE A 46 -5.00 -13.81 -1.23
CA PHE A 46 -5.64 -12.65 -1.83
C PHE A 46 -4.70 -11.89 -2.75
N THR A 47 -5.28 -11.23 -3.75
CA THR A 47 -4.61 -10.25 -4.61
C THR A 47 -5.30 -8.92 -4.41
N VAL A 48 -4.53 -7.84 -4.27
CA VAL A 48 -5.08 -6.49 -4.17
C VAL A 48 -4.59 -5.65 -5.33
N VAL A 49 -5.53 -5.00 -6.04
CA VAL A 49 -5.24 -4.14 -7.18
C VAL A 49 -5.89 -2.78 -6.94
N LEU A 50 -5.21 -1.70 -7.33
CA LEU A 50 -5.79 -0.37 -7.32
C LEU A 50 -6.82 -0.29 -8.44
N GLU A 51 -8.08 -0.08 -8.08
CA GLU A 51 -9.17 0.08 -9.05
C GLU A 51 -9.23 1.52 -9.54
N ASP A 52 -9.28 2.47 -8.61
CA ASP A 52 -9.32 3.89 -8.90
C ASP A 52 -8.29 4.66 -8.08
N THR A 53 -7.48 5.45 -8.77
CA THR A 53 -6.45 6.29 -8.15
C THR A 53 -7.05 7.55 -7.52
N VAL A 54 -8.18 8.03 -8.04
CA VAL A 54 -8.89 9.24 -7.58
C VAL A 54 -9.69 8.95 -6.32
N GLU A 55 -10.44 7.85 -6.30
CA GLU A 55 -11.24 7.45 -5.13
C GLU A 55 -10.47 6.60 -4.10
N GLN A 56 -9.21 6.26 -4.40
CA GLN A 56 -8.37 5.36 -3.62
C GLN A 56 -9.09 4.04 -3.25
N THR A 57 -9.89 3.52 -4.17
CA THR A 57 -10.54 2.20 -4.09
C THR A 57 -9.59 1.11 -4.55
N TYR A 58 -9.66 -0.02 -3.86
CA TYR A 58 -8.90 -1.22 -4.18
C TYR A 58 -9.86 -2.38 -4.40
N ILE A 59 -9.59 -3.20 -5.40
CA ILE A 59 -10.23 -4.50 -5.54
C ILE A 59 -9.35 -5.52 -4.81
N LEU A 60 -9.96 -6.24 -3.89
CA LEU A 60 -9.41 -7.39 -3.21
C LEU A 60 -10.05 -8.64 -3.81
N ALA A 61 -9.30 -9.38 -4.60
CA ALA A 61 -9.70 -10.68 -5.10
C ALA A 61 -9.25 -11.76 -4.11
N THR A 62 -10.21 -12.49 -3.54
CA THR A 62 -9.96 -13.73 -2.79
C THR A 62 -10.35 -14.93 -3.64
N LYS A 63 -10.06 -16.14 -3.17
CA LYS A 63 -10.34 -17.38 -3.91
C LYS A 63 -11.81 -17.55 -4.31
N ASP A 64 -12.71 -17.07 -3.47
CA ASP A 64 -14.15 -17.32 -3.62
C ASP A 64 -14.93 -16.06 -4.06
N GLN A 65 -14.39 -14.86 -3.82
CA GLN A 65 -15.10 -13.61 -4.10
C GLN A 65 -14.17 -12.40 -4.27
N GLU A 66 -14.62 -11.42 -5.04
CA GLU A 66 -13.99 -10.11 -5.15
C GLU A 66 -14.69 -9.09 -4.25
N TYR A 67 -13.89 -8.24 -3.62
CA TYR A 67 -14.36 -7.18 -2.74
C TYR A 67 -13.80 -5.84 -3.18
N ARG A 68 -14.64 -4.82 -3.22
CA ARG A 68 -14.19 -3.44 -3.28
C ARG A 68 -13.92 -2.96 -1.85
N ILE A 69 -12.67 -2.59 -1.59
CA ILE A 69 -12.22 -2.14 -0.28
C ILE A 69 -11.63 -0.73 -0.32
N LYS A 70 -11.81 0.02 0.77
CA LYS A 70 -11.08 1.28 1.02
C LYS A 70 -10.29 1.16 2.32
N PHE A 71 -9.08 1.71 2.30
CA PHE A 71 -8.23 1.81 3.49
C PHE A 71 -8.46 3.13 4.21
N SER A 72 -8.25 3.15 5.52
CA SER A 72 -8.19 4.39 6.28
C SER A 72 -6.95 5.20 5.90
N ASP A 73 -7.13 6.52 5.83
CA ASP A 73 -6.00 7.45 5.69
C ASP A 73 -5.21 7.62 7.00
N ASN A 74 -5.77 7.17 8.13
CA ASN A 74 -5.13 7.18 9.44
C ASN A 74 -4.23 5.96 9.68
N SER A 75 -3.21 6.15 10.54
CA SER A 75 -2.38 5.07 11.09
C SER A 75 -2.94 4.61 12.46
N PRO A 76 -3.12 3.31 12.71
CA PRO A 76 -2.81 2.19 11.82
C PRO A 76 -3.79 2.09 10.64
N ILE A 77 -3.27 1.70 9.47
CA ILE A 77 -4.06 1.48 8.26
C ILE A 77 -5.05 0.35 8.53
N LYS A 78 -6.34 0.57 8.29
CA LYS A 78 -7.42 -0.42 8.44
C LYS A 78 -8.30 -0.43 7.21
N VAL A 79 -8.97 -1.55 6.95
CA VAL A 79 -10.04 -1.62 5.94
C VAL A 79 -11.30 -1.00 6.55
N VAL A 80 -11.74 0.14 6.03
CA VAL A 80 -12.90 0.91 6.54
C VAL A 80 -14.16 0.70 5.71
N PHE A 81 -13.98 0.31 4.45
CA PHE A 81 -15.06 -0.02 3.53
C PHE A 81 -14.77 -1.37 2.92
N CYS A 82 -15.80 -2.20 2.82
CA CYS A 82 -15.74 -3.52 2.21
C CYS A 82 -17.11 -3.83 1.63
N GLU A 83 -17.16 -3.98 0.32
CA GLU A 83 -18.36 -4.33 -0.43
C GLU A 83 -18.03 -5.53 -1.31
N ALA A 84 -18.81 -6.60 -1.19
CA ALA A 84 -18.66 -7.76 -2.05
C ALA A 84 -19.15 -7.39 -3.46
N LEU A 85 -18.29 -7.56 -4.46
CA LEU A 85 -18.70 -7.43 -5.85
C LEU A 85 -19.45 -8.72 -6.21
N GLU A 86 -20.74 -8.59 -6.52
CA GLU A 86 -21.49 -9.70 -7.09
C GLU A 86 -20.89 -10.00 -8.45
N THR A 87 -20.31 -11.20 -8.60
CA THR A 87 -19.99 -11.73 -9.93
C THR A 87 -21.29 -11.79 -10.71
N VAL A 88 -21.44 -10.89 -11.69
CA VAL A 88 -22.55 -10.91 -12.63
C VAL A 88 -22.43 -12.22 -13.40
N GLY A 89 -23.16 -13.24 -12.95
CA GLY A 89 -23.28 -14.54 -13.60
C GLY A 89 -24.00 -14.45 -14.93
#